data_AF-A0A969Z5F2-F1
#
_entry.id   AF-A0A969Z5F2-F1
#
_cell.length_a   1.000
_cell.length_b   1.000
_cell.length_c   1.000
_cell.angle_alpha   90.00
_cell.angle_beta   90.00
_cell.angle_gamma   90.00
#
_symmetry.space_group_name_H-M   'P 1'
#
loop_
_entity.id
_entity.type
_entity.pdbx_description
1 polymer ?
#
loop_
_entity_poly.entity_id
_entity_poly.type
_entity_poly.pdbx_seq_one_letter_code
_entity_poly.pdbx_strand_id
1 'polypeptide(L)'
;MHLFSKEKDLIHRVANLILILWLVIAIFIMYNSFINTIIKEPILTYDEYKIENCGQYIPKNEYDDEDFCPSQYEQYKFSRKNNEYYNKKNLINSLGNVIIVGTFIFLLNKKRNFN
;
A
#
# COMPACT_ATOMS: atom_id res chain seq x y z
N MET A 1 24.37 -7.33 18.87
CA MET A 1 23.12 -6.53 18.81
C MET A 1 22.61 -6.26 20.22
N HIS A 2 22.54 -5.00 20.65
CA HIS A 2 22.10 -4.60 22.01
C HIS A 2 20.56 -4.61 22.19
N LEU A 3 19.82 -5.14 21.21
CA LEU A 3 18.36 -5.17 21.18
C LEU A 3 17.76 -6.12 22.22
N PHE A 4 18.47 -7.22 22.51
CA PHE A 4 18.01 -8.26 23.44
C PHE A 4 19.08 -8.59 24.50
N SER A 5 19.92 -7.62 24.88
CA SER A 5 20.96 -7.88 25.87
C SER A 5 20.34 -8.28 27.21
N LYS A 6 21.02 -9.19 27.93
CA LYS A 6 20.57 -9.66 29.25
C LYS A 6 20.42 -8.54 30.28
N GLU A 7 21.10 -7.42 30.06
CA GLU A 7 21.06 -6.20 30.89
C GLU A 7 19.80 -5.36 30.69
N LYS A 8 19.08 -5.52 29.57
CA LYS A 8 17.83 -4.81 29.33
C LYS A 8 16.71 -5.48 30.11
N ASP A 9 15.97 -4.66 30.84
CA ASP A 9 14.77 -5.04 31.58
C ASP A 9 13.75 -5.72 30.66
N LEU A 10 12.93 -6.62 31.20
CA LEU A 10 12.01 -7.45 30.41
C LEU A 10 11.09 -6.60 29.52
N ILE A 11 10.65 -5.46 30.06
CA ILE A 11 9.82 -4.46 29.38
C ILE A 11 10.52 -3.90 28.12
N HIS A 12 11.83 -3.61 28.20
CA HIS A 12 12.58 -3.08 27.05
C HIS A 12 12.75 -4.11 25.93
N ARG A 13 12.86 -5.40 26.25
CA ARG A 13 12.93 -6.45 25.24
C ARG A 13 11.60 -6.65 24.53
N VAL A 14 10.50 -6.62 25.27
CA VAL A 14 9.14 -6.71 24.70
C VAL A 14 8.87 -5.50 23.80
N ALA A 15 9.18 -4.29 24.25
CA ALA A 15 9.02 -3.08 23.44
C ALA A 15 9.84 -3.14 22.14
N ASN A 16 11.11 -3.57 22.21
CA ASN A 16 11.94 -3.78 21.02
C ASN A 16 11.33 -4.79 20.04
N LEU A 17 10.76 -5.89 20.55
CA LEU A 17 10.14 -6.92 19.71
C LEU A 17 8.90 -6.39 18.98
N ILE A 18 8.04 -5.64 19.69
CA ILE A 18 6.87 -4.98 19.11
C ILE A 18 7.29 -3.97 18.02
N LEU A 19 8.30 -3.13 18.32
CA LEU A 19 8.80 -2.14 17.36
C LEU A 19 9.39 -2.80 16.11
N ILE A 20 10.11 -3.90 16.26
CA ILE A 20 10.65 -4.66 15.12
C ILE A 20 9.51 -5.24 14.27
N LEU A 21 8.52 -5.88 14.89
CA LEU A 21 7.36 -6.41 14.16
C LEU A 21 6.61 -5.31 13.40
N TRP A 22 6.40 -4.17 14.05
CA TRP A 22 5.78 -3.01 13.41
C TRP A 22 6.63 -2.52 12.23
N LEU A 23 7.95 -2.41 12.40
CA LEU A 23 8.85 -1.99 11.33
C LEU A 23 8.75 -2.94 10.12
N VAL A 24 8.74 -4.25 10.34
CA VAL A 24 8.62 -5.26 9.26
C VAL A 24 7.29 -5.10 8.52
N ILE A 25 6.18 -4.93 9.23
CA ILE A 25 4.86 -4.71 8.62
C ILE A 25 4.85 -3.40 7.81
N ALA A 26 5.43 -2.32 8.34
CA ALA A 26 5.52 -1.04 7.64
C ALA A 26 6.35 -1.14 6.35
N ILE A 27 7.48 -1.85 6.39
CA ILE A 27 8.32 -2.11 5.20
C ILE A 27 7.54 -2.93 4.17
N PHE A 28 6.81 -3.96 4.59
CA PHE A 28 6.02 -4.78 3.67
C PHE A 28 4.93 -3.96 2.96
N ILE A 29 4.19 -3.12 3.69
CA ILE A 29 3.18 -2.22 3.10
C ILE A 29 3.83 -1.21 2.16
N MET A 30 4.99 -0.65 2.55
CA MET A 30 5.74 0.30 1.73
C MET A 30 6.19 -0.34 0.41
N TYR A 31 6.75 -1.55 0.47
CA TYR A 31 7.20 -2.28 -0.71
C TYR A 31 6.06 -2.53 -1.71
N ASN A 32 4.92 -3.06 -1.24
CA ASN A 32 3.77 -3.31 -2.10
C ASN A 32 3.22 -2.00 -2.70
N SER A 33 3.09 -0.95 -1.90
CA SER A 33 2.62 0.35 -2.38
C SER A 33 3.58 0.98 -3.39
N PHE A 34 4.89 0.77 -3.21
CA PHE A 34 5.93 1.25 -4.11
C PHE A 34 5.86 0.53 -5.46
N ILE A 35 5.78 -0.80 -5.45
CA ILE A 35 5.62 -1.60 -6.67
C ILE A 35 4.36 -1.19 -7.43
N ASN A 36 3.21 -1.06 -6.76
CA ASN A 36 1.95 -0.64 -7.38
C ASN A 36 2.00 0.81 -7.93
N THR A 37 2.90 1.65 -7.42
CA THR A 37 3.07 3.03 -7.89
C THR A 37 3.99 3.12 -9.11
N ILE A 38 5.06 2.31 -9.14
CA ILE A 38 6.03 2.29 -10.25
C ILE A 38 5.53 1.45 -11.41
N ILE A 39 5.03 0.25 -11.12
CA ILE A 39 4.48 -0.67 -12.10
C ILE A 39 2.98 -0.40 -12.17
N LYS A 40 2.61 0.59 -12.98
CA LYS A 40 1.20 0.87 -13.26
C LYS A 40 0.65 -0.22 -14.17
N GLU A 41 -0.45 -0.86 -13.77
CA GLU A 41 -1.13 -1.76 -14.71
C GLU A 41 -1.78 -0.91 -15.82
N PRO A 42 -1.75 -1.42 -17.06
CA PRO A 42 -2.27 -0.68 -18.21
C PRO A 42 -3.73 -0.30 -18.01
N ILE A 43 -4.07 0.92 -18.41
CA ILE A 43 -5.45 1.39 -18.44
C ILE A 43 -5.99 1.02 -19.81
N LEU A 44 -7.05 0.21 -19.85
CA LEU A 44 -7.71 -0.17 -21.08
C LEU A 44 -8.27 1.07 -21.77
N THR A 45 -8.10 1.15 -23.09
CA THR A 45 -8.87 2.08 -23.92
C THR A 45 -10.35 1.70 -23.88
N TYR A 46 -11.23 2.61 -24.32
CA TYR A 46 -12.67 2.31 -24.34
C TYR A 46 -12.97 1.08 -25.19
N ASP A 47 -12.31 0.95 -26.35
CA ASP A 47 -12.53 -0.16 -27.27
C ASP A 47 -12.06 -1.50 -26.66
N GLU A 48 -10.88 -1.52 -26.04
CA GLU A 48 -10.39 -2.72 -25.33
C GLU A 48 -11.31 -3.09 -24.16
N TYR A 49 -11.70 -2.10 -23.35
CA TYR A 49 -12.62 -2.30 -22.23
C TYR A 49 -13.96 -2.84 -22.70
N LYS A 50 -14.50 -2.30 -23.80
CA LYS A 50 -15.77 -2.72 -24.39
C LYS A 50 -15.71 -4.16 -24.90
N ILE A 51 -14.63 -4.53 -25.59
CA ILE A 51 -14.46 -5.89 -26.11
C ILE A 51 -14.40 -6.90 -24.95
N GLU A 52 -13.62 -6.59 -23.92
CA GLU A 52 -13.40 -7.49 -22.79
C GLU A 52 -14.60 -7.57 -21.83
N ASN A 53 -15.28 -6.44 -21.56
CA ASN A 53 -16.28 -6.34 -20.49
C ASN A 53 -17.72 -6.17 -20.98
N CYS A 54 -17.93 -5.67 -22.21
CA CYS A 54 -19.27 -5.41 -22.76
C CYS A 54 -19.63 -6.33 -23.95
N GLY A 55 -18.66 -7.04 -24.53
CA GLY A 55 -18.80 -7.71 -25.84
C GLY A 55 -19.54 -9.05 -25.85
N GLN A 56 -19.82 -9.68 -24.70
CA GLN A 56 -20.33 -11.07 -24.67
C GLN A 56 -21.67 -11.29 -23.93
N TYR A 57 -22.19 -10.33 -23.16
CA TYR A 57 -23.28 -10.60 -22.20
C TYR A 57 -24.48 -9.66 -22.25
N ILE A 58 -24.62 -8.80 -23.26
CA ILE A 58 -25.84 -8.00 -23.39
C ILE A 58 -26.80 -8.76 -24.31
N PRO A 59 -27.77 -9.54 -23.77
CA PRO A 59 -28.85 -10.05 -24.59
C PRO A 59 -29.53 -8.84 -25.25
N LYS A 60 -29.64 -8.88 -26.58
CA LYS A 60 -30.19 -7.83 -27.46
C LYS A 60 -31.58 -7.30 -27.08
N ASN A 61 -32.23 -7.85 -26.06
CA ASN A 61 -33.65 -7.70 -25.79
C ASN A 61 -34.01 -7.23 -24.38
N GLU A 62 -33.09 -6.75 -23.53
CA GLU A 62 -33.53 -6.28 -22.20
C GLU A 62 -32.99 -4.93 -21.71
N TYR A 63 -31.89 -4.39 -22.23
CA TYR A 63 -31.48 -3.02 -21.92
C TYR A 63 -30.72 -2.44 -23.12
N ASP A 64 -31.44 -1.75 -24.00
CA ASP A 64 -30.89 -0.98 -25.12
C ASP A 64 -30.44 0.41 -24.60
N ASP A 65 -29.70 0.42 -23.49
CA ASP A 65 -29.14 1.63 -22.90
C ASP A 65 -27.77 1.85 -23.53
N GLU A 66 -27.73 2.65 -24.62
CA GLU A 66 -26.49 3.03 -25.32
C GLU A 66 -25.41 3.58 -24.35
N ASP A 67 -25.85 4.09 -23.19
CA ASP A 67 -25.01 4.68 -22.15
C ASP A 67 -24.47 3.70 -21.09
N PHE A 68 -24.89 2.43 -21.08
CA PHE A 68 -24.45 1.47 -20.05
C PHE A 68 -22.94 1.22 -20.10
N CYS A 69 -22.40 0.81 -21.25
CA CYS A 69 -20.97 0.52 -21.37
C CYS A 69 -20.07 1.78 -21.21
N PRO A 70 -20.42 2.96 -21.77
CA PRO A 70 -19.72 4.22 -21.48
C PRO A 70 -19.67 4.56 -19.98
N SER A 71 -20.79 4.44 -19.26
CA SER A 71 -20.84 4.78 -17.83
C SER A 71 -19.97 3.85 -16.98
N GLN A 72 -19.93 2.55 -17.31
CA GLN A 72 -19.05 1.58 -16.64
C GLN A 72 -17.57 1.86 -16.93
N TYR A 73 -17.24 2.30 -18.15
CA TYR A 73 -15.88 2.71 -18.48
C TYR A 73 -15.42 3.94 -17.69
N GLU A 74 -16.30 4.93 -17.49
CA GLU A 74 -16.01 6.08 -16.64
C GLU A 74 -15.82 5.67 -15.16
N GLN A 75 -16.63 4.74 -14.65
CA GLN A 75 -16.43 4.18 -13.30
C GLN A 75 -15.11 3.43 -13.18
N TYR A 76 -14.72 2.66 -14.21
CA TYR A 76 -13.41 2.01 -14.29
C TYR A 76 -12.29 3.05 -14.19
N LYS A 77 -12.28 4.10 -15.02
CA LYS A 77 -11.28 5.18 -14.95
C LYS A 77 -11.23 5.83 -13.57
N PHE A 78 -12.39 6.12 -12.99
CA PHE A 78 -12.49 6.74 -11.68
C PHE A 78 -11.89 5.84 -10.60
N SER A 79 -12.24 4.55 -10.58
CA SER A 79 -11.70 3.56 -9.65
C SER A 79 -10.16 3.45 -9.76
N ARG A 80 -9.63 3.40 -11.00
CA ARG A 80 -8.19 3.39 -11.25
C ARG A 80 -7.50 4.64 -10.70
N LYS A 81 -8.06 5.82 -10.96
CA LYS A 81 -7.53 7.09 -10.46
C LYS A 81 -7.54 7.15 -8.93
N ASN A 82 -8.60 6.66 -8.30
CA ASN A 82 -8.70 6.60 -6.84
C ASN A 82 -7.67 5.63 -6.27
N ASN A 83 -7.49 4.45 -6.88
CA ASN A 83 -6.50 3.47 -6.46
C ASN A 83 -5.07 4.04 -6.54
N GLU A 84 -4.73 4.75 -7.62
CA GLU A 84 -3.43 5.46 -7.71
C GLU A 84 -3.22 6.46 -6.57
N TYR A 85 -4.26 7.23 -6.22
CA TYR A 85 -4.20 8.18 -5.11
C TYR A 85 -3.97 7.48 -3.76
N TYR A 86 -4.72 6.42 -3.47
CA TYR A 86 -4.57 5.66 -2.23
C TYR A 86 -3.23 4.95 -2.13
N ASN A 87 -2.71 4.38 -3.23
CA ASN A 87 -1.39 3.75 -3.26
C ASN A 87 -0.28 4.76 -2.95
N LYS A 88 -0.32 5.96 -3.54
CA LYS A 88 0.62 7.04 -3.23
C LYS A 88 0.52 7.50 -1.77
N LYS A 89 -0.70 7.66 -1.26
CA LYS A 89 -0.94 8.03 0.14
C LYS A 89 -0.39 6.97 1.10
N ASN A 90 -0.65 5.69 0.81
CA ASN A 90 -0.16 4.56 1.60
C ASN A 90 1.37 4.48 1.56
N LEU A 91 1.99 4.74 0.41
CA LEU A 91 3.44 4.81 0.29
C LEU A 91 4.04 5.90 1.19
N ILE A 92 3.49 7.11 1.16
CA ILE A 92 3.98 8.22 2.00
C ILE A 92 3.81 7.89 3.49
N ASN A 93 2.63 7.39 3.88
CA ASN A 93 2.35 7.04 5.27
C ASN A 93 3.27 5.91 5.78
N SER A 94 3.46 4.87 4.98
CA SER A 94 4.32 3.74 5.34
C SER A 94 5.80 4.15 5.41
N LEU A 95 6.28 4.99 4.50
CA LEU A 95 7.63 5.56 4.56
C LEU A 95 7.83 6.37 5.85
N GLY A 96 6.86 7.22 6.21
CA GLY A 96 6.88 7.95 7.48
C GLY A 96 6.97 7.01 8.69
N ASN A 97 6.16 5.96 8.72
CA ASN A 97 6.21 4.95 9.78
C ASN A 97 7.57 4.24 9.86
N VAL A 98 8.15 3.85 8.73
CA VAL A 98 9.49 3.23 8.69
C VAL A 98 10.54 4.15 9.28
N ILE A 99 10.54 5.44 8.92
CA ILE A 99 11.48 6.43 9.44
C ILE A 99 11.29 6.64 10.95
N ILE A 100 10.05 6.83 11.41
CA ILE A 100 9.75 7.09 12.82
C ILE A 100 10.14 5.88 13.68
N VAL A 101 9.66 4.68 13.32
CA VAL A 101 9.93 3.46 14.08
C VAL A 101 11.41 3.11 14.03
N GLY A 102 12.06 3.22 12.87
CA GLY A 102 13.50 3.00 12.71
C GLY A 102 14.32 3.94 13.58
N THR A 103 13.96 5.23 13.62
CA THR A 103 14.60 6.23 14.48
C THR A 103 14.39 5.91 15.96
N PHE A 104 13.19 5.51 16.35
CA PHE A 104 12.88 5.16 17.74
C PHE A 104 13.66 3.94 18.22
N ILE A 105 13.72 2.88 17.40
CA ILE A 105 14.56 1.71 17.66
C ILE A 105 16.02 2.12 17.77
N PHE A 106 16.52 2.96 16.87
CA PHE A 106 17.89 3.43 16.91
C PHE A 106 18.20 4.19 18.21
N LEU A 107 17.35 5.14 18.61
CA LEU A 107 17.54 5.93 19.83
C LEU A 107 17.47 5.08 21.10
N LEU A 108 16.50 4.17 21.21
CA LEU A 108 16.35 3.25 22.36
C LEU A 108 17.51 2.25 22.50
N ASN A 109 18.22 1.98 21.41
CA ASN A 109 19.32 1.02 21.37
C ASN A 109 20.69 1.68 21.21
N LYS A 110 20.74 3.01 21.10
CA LYS A 110 21.97 3.78 21.10
C LYS A 110 22.65 3.63 22.46
N LYS A 111 23.90 3.17 22.49
CA LYS A 111 24.72 3.17 23.71
C LYS A 111 24.81 4.60 24.23
N ARG A 112 24.32 4.84 25.46
CA ARG A 112 24.60 6.06 26.21
C ARG A 112 26.04 5.96 26.72
N ASN A 113 26.98 6.57 26.00
CA ASN A 113 28.26 6.93 26.59
C ASN A 113 28.01 8.16 27.48
N PHE A 114 27.59 7.93 28.72
CA PHE A 114 27.77 8.95 29.76
C PHE A 114 29.24 8.87 30.18
N ASN A 115 30.02 9.86 29.77
CA ASN A 115 31.28 10.19 30.42
C ASN A 115 30.99 10.75 31.81
#